data_AF-A0A1C8ZVW6-F1
#
_entry.id   AF-A0A1C8ZVW6-F1
#
_cell.length_a   1.000
_cell.length_b   1.000
_cell.length_c   1.000
_cell.angle_alpha   90.00
_cell.angle_beta   90.00
_cell.angle_gamma   90.00
#
_symmetry.space_group_name_H-M   'P 1'
#
loop_
_entity.id
_entity.type
_entity.pdbx_description
1 polymer ?
#
loop_
_entity_poly.entity_id
_entity_poly.type
_entity_poly.pdbx_seq_one_letter_code
_entity_poly.pdbx_strand_id
1 'polypeptide(L)' 'MVCEHEEKVPMHCGMEMEYIQKGSFRKVDYLRCKICGHEMFMPLHCSVPMLYFDEDYFPISKPTKAEIEEMKKIYGGI' A
#
# COMPACT_ATOMS: atom_id res chain seq x y z
N MET A 1 3.47 -7.78 15.54
CA MET A 1 4.60 -8.08 14.65
C MET A 1 4.19 -7.52 13.30
N VAL A 2 4.79 -6.40 12.88
CA VAL A 2 4.64 -5.93 11.49
C VAL A 2 5.27 -7.03 10.65
N CYS A 3 4.54 -7.54 9.67
CA CYS A 3 5.09 -8.57 8.82
C CYS A 3 6.16 -7.95 7.92
N GLU A 4 7.36 -8.55 7.87
CA GLU A 4 8.45 -8.16 6.98
C GLU A 4 8.27 -8.82 5.60
N HIS A 5 7.03 -9.03 5.17
CA HIS A 5 6.73 -9.62 3.88
C HIS A 5 7.05 -8.61 2.79
N GLU A 6 8.01 -8.95 1.94
CA GLU A 6 8.31 -8.21 0.72
C GLU A 6 7.50 -8.81 -0.42
N GLU A 7 6.68 -7.99 -1.06
CA GLU A 7 5.96 -8.35 -2.28
C GLU A 7 6.36 -7.36 -3.38
N LYS A 8 6.47 -7.85 -4.61
CA LYS A 8 6.76 -6.96 -5.76
C LYS A 8 5.53 -6.13 -6.08
N VAL A 9 5.77 -4.94 -6.64
CA VAL A 9 4.69 -4.11 -7.16
C VAL A 9 3.90 -4.92 -8.22
N PRO A 10 2.56 -4.98 -8.12
CA PRO A 10 1.74 -5.64 -9.13
C PRO A 10 2.04 -5.15 -10.54
N MET A 11 2.13 -6.09 -11.48
CA MET A 11 2.34 -5.79 -12.90
C MET A 11 1.02 -5.79 -13.67
N HIS A 12 0.83 -4.80 -14.54
CA HIS A 12 -0.28 -4.73 -15.49
C HIS A 12 0.20 -4.18 -16.83
N CYS A 13 -0.29 -4.76 -17.94
CA CYS A 13 0.19 -4.44 -19.30
C CYS A 13 1.72 -4.54 -19.48
N GLY A 14 2.38 -5.42 -18.72
CA GLY A 14 3.82 -5.68 -18.84
C GLY A 14 4.73 -4.70 -18.10
N MET A 15 4.17 -3.80 -17.28
CA MET A 15 4.93 -2.90 -16.41
C MET A 15 4.39 -2.91 -14.98
N GLU A 16 5.21 -2.51 -14.02
CA GLU A 16 4.76 -2.25 -12.66
C GLU A 16 3.74 -1.10 -12.65
N MET A 17 2.70 -1.26 -11.85
CA MET A 17 1.67 -0.23 -11.69
C MET A 17 2.19 0.93 -10.84
N GLU A 18 1.79 2.16 -11.18
CA GLU A 18 2.24 3.37 -10.49
C GLU A 18 1.34 3.67 -9.27
N TYR A 19 1.93 4.14 -8.17
CA TYR A 19 1.19 4.59 -7.00
C TYR A 19 0.42 5.88 -7.29
N ILE A 20 -0.87 5.90 -6.94
CA ILE A 20 -1.68 7.11 -6.94
C ILE A 20 -2.53 7.20 -5.68
N GLN A 21 -2.83 8.42 -5.25
CA GLN A 21 -3.70 8.68 -4.11
C GLN A 21 -4.93 9.47 -4.56
N LYS A 22 -6.12 9.00 -4.17
CA LYS A 22 -7.40 9.62 -4.53
C LYS A 22 -8.19 10.00 -3.28
N GLY A 23 -8.78 11.18 -3.28
CA GLY A 23 -9.71 11.60 -2.24
C GLY A 23 -9.72 13.09 -1.98
N SER A 24 -10.85 13.59 -1.48
CA SER A 24 -11.02 15.02 -1.14
C SER A 24 -10.70 15.29 0.34
N PHE A 25 -11.29 14.53 1.26
CA PHE A 25 -11.06 14.65 2.71
C PHE A 25 -10.35 13.41 3.29
N ARG A 26 -10.81 12.22 2.89
CA ARG A 26 -10.14 10.95 3.19
C ARG A 26 -9.39 10.49 1.96
N LYS A 27 -8.08 10.30 2.10
CA LYS A 27 -7.21 9.83 1.03
C LYS A 27 -7.20 8.31 1.01
N VAL A 28 -7.25 7.72 -0.19
CA VAL A 28 -7.22 6.28 -0.41
C VAL A 28 -6.15 5.97 -1.45
N ASP A 29 -5.39 4.92 -1.17
CA ASP A 29 -4.20 4.53 -1.90
C ASP A 29 -4.55 3.47 -2.96
N TYR A 30 -4.12 3.72 -4.19
CA TYR A 30 -4.37 2.86 -5.36
C TYR A 30 -3.09 2.63 -6.15
N LEU A 31 -3.10 1.56 -6.93
CA LEU A 31 -2.15 1.33 -8.01
C LEU A 31 -2.85 1.55 -9.35
N ARG A 32 -2.21 2.26 -10.28
CA ARG A 32 -2.73 2.56 -11.61
C ARG A 32 -1.77 2.12 -12.70
N CYS A 33 -2.29 1.42 -13.71
CA CYS A 33 -1.53 1.14 -14.92
C CYS A 33 -1.39 2.41 -15.76
N LYS A 34 -0.15 2.76 -16.12
CA LYS A 34 0.15 3.90 -16.99
C LYS A 34 -0.35 3.75 -18.43
N ILE A 35 -0.47 2.51 -18.91
CA ILE A 35 -0.82 2.21 -20.31
C ILE A 35 -2.32 2.31 -20.55
N CYS A 36 -3.12 1.55 -19.79
CA CYS A 36 -4.57 1.45 -20.01
C CYS A 36 -5.40 2.24 -18.99
N GLY A 37 -4.76 2.76 -17.93
CA GLY A 37 -5.45 3.46 -16.84
C GLY A 37 -6.20 2.55 -15.87
N HIS A 38 -6.06 1.22 -15.96
CA HIS A 38 -6.65 0.29 -15.00
C HIS A 38 -6.17 0.59 -13.57
N GLU A 39 -7.08 0.54 -12.61
CA GLU A 39 -6.79 0.85 -11.21
C GLU A 39 -7.21 -0.29 -10.30
N MET A 40 -6.42 -0.51 -9.26
CA MET A 40 -6.74 -1.45 -8.19
C MET A 40 -6.36 -0.87 -6.83
N PHE A 41 -7.02 -1.34 -5.78
CA PHE A 41 -6.67 -0.96 -4.41
C PHE A 41 -5.25 -1.41 -4.07
N MET A 42 -4.60 -0.68 -3.18
CA MET A 42 -3.31 -1.08 -2.62
C MET A 42 -3.42 -2.49 -2.03
N PRO A 43 -2.57 -3.45 -2.45
CA PRO A 43 -2.50 -4.78 -1.85
C PRO A 43 -2.36 -4.71 -0.33
N LEU A 44 -3.00 -5.65 0.36
CA LEU A 44 -2.94 -5.76 1.81
C LEU A 44 -2.19 -7.04 2.18
N HIS A 45 -1.27 -6.95 3.15
CA HIS A 45 -0.68 -8.10 3.81
C HIS A 45 -0.94 -8.00 5.32
N CYS A 46 -1.41 -9.08 5.95
CA CYS A 46 -1.86 -9.07 7.35
C CYS A 46 -2.87 -7.94 7.69
N SER A 47 -3.74 -7.57 6.73
CA SER A 47 -4.71 -6.46 6.84
C SER A 47 -4.06 -5.07 7.01
N VAL A 48 -2.81 -4.91 6.57
CA VAL A 48 -2.09 -3.65 6.51
C VAL A 48 -1.70 -3.39 5.05
N PRO A 49 -1.87 -2.17 4.52
CA PRO A 49 -1.45 -1.85 3.17
C PRO A 49 0.04 -2.08 2.96
N MET A 50 0.38 -2.69 1.83
CA MET A 50 1.76 -2.75 1.35
C MET A 50 2.25 -1.34 1.03
N LEU A 51 3.50 -1.05 1.36
CA LEU A 51 4.17 0.21 1.05
C LEU A 51 5.17 -0.02 -0.07
N TYR A 52 4.92 0.57 -1.24
CA TYR A 52 5.84 0.57 -2.36
C TYR A 52 6.48 1.96 -2.46
N PHE A 53 7.77 2.05 -2.23
CA PHE A 53 8.55 3.27 -2.32
C PHE A 53 9.80 3.00 -3.15
N ASP A 54 10.15 3.94 -4.04
CA ASP A 54 11.37 3.84 -4.87
C ASP A 54 12.65 4.17 -4.09
N GLU A 55 12.52 4.90 -2.97
CA GLU A 55 13.60 5.18 -2.04
C GLU A 55 13.58 4.16 -0.91
N ASP A 56 14.76 3.70 -0.45
CA ASP A 56 14.87 2.76 0.66
C ASP A 56 14.12 3.30 1.90
N TYR A 57 12.91 2.78 2.12
CA TYR A 57 12.10 3.17 3.27
C TYR A 57 12.67 2.48 4.52
N PHE A 58 13.54 3.20 5.23
CA PHE A 58 14.00 2.78 6.55
C PHE A 58 13.13 3.43 7.62
N PRO A 59 12.18 2.69 8.23
CA PRO A 59 11.41 3.24 9.33
C PRO A 59 12.36 3.60 10.48
N ILE A 60 12.30 4.86 10.94
CA ILE A 60 13.14 5.38 12.05
C ILE A 60 12.94 4.54 13.34
N SER A 61 11.78 3.89 13.45
CA SER A 61 11.46 2.91 14.50
C SER A 61 10.47 1.87 13.98
N LYS A 62 10.52 0.65 14.54
CA LYS A 62 9.49 -0.36 14.25
C LYS A 62 8.12 0.15 14.73
N PRO A 63 7.05 0.03 13.91
CA PRO A 63 5.70 0.40 14.34
C PRO A 63 5.30 -0.32 15.63
N THR A 64 4.74 0.43 16.56
CA THR A 64 4.21 -0.09 17.82
C THR A 64 2.95 -0.92 17.59
N LYS A 65 2.58 -1.75 18.57
CA LYS A 65 1.34 -2.54 18.48
C LYS A 65 0.09 -1.68 18.29
N ALA A 66 0.03 -0.51 18.93
CA ALA A 66 -1.10 0.42 18.83
C ALA A 66 -1.24 0.99 17.41
N GLU A 67 -0.13 1.44 16.81
CA GLU A 67 -0.12 1.96 15.43
C GLU A 67 -0.57 0.88 14.44
N ILE A 68 -0.12 -0.37 14.61
CA ILE A 68 -0.54 -1.49 13.76
C ILE A 68 -2.06 -1.75 13.90
N GLU A 69 -2.59 -1.70 15.13
CA GLU A 69 -4.03 -1.88 15.36
C GLU A 69 -4.86 -0.76 14.76
N GLU A 70 -4.37 0.48 14.81
CA GLU A 70 -5.03 1.62 14.19
C GLU A 70 -5.05 1.49 12.65
N MET A 71 -3.91 1.13 12.04
CA MET A 71 -3.85 0.84 10.60
C MET A 71 -4.83 -0.25 10.19
N LYS A 72 -4.91 -1.35 10.95
CA LYS A 72 -5.86 -2.44 10.70
C LYS A 72 -7.32 -2.00 10.79
N LYS A 73 -7.68 -1.08 11.70
CA LYS A 73 -9.04 -0.53 11.77
C LYS A 73 -9.40 0.31 10.55
N ILE A 74 -8.44 1.06 10.01
CA ILE A 74 -8.66 1.96 8.88
C ILE A 74 -8.75 1.18 7.56
N TYR A 75 -7.93 0.14 7.40
CA TYR A 75 -7.72 -0.56 6.12
C TYR A 75 -8.21 -2.03 6.09
N GLY A 76 -8.33 -2.71 7.23
CA GLY A 76 -8.73 -4.12 7.32
C GLY A 76 -10.23 -4.40 7.22
N GLY A 77 -11.03 -3.37 6.93
CA GLY A 77 -12.50 -3.45 6.79
C GLY A 77 -13.00 -3.37 5.35
N ILE A 78 -12.13 -3.67 4.36
CA ILE A 78 -12.47 -3.77 2.94
C ILE A 78 -12.74 -5.24 2.60
#